data_AF-A0A0C2FVI2-F1
#
_entry.id   AF-A0A0C2FVI2-F1
#
_cell.length_a   1.000
_cell.length_b   1.000
_cell.length_c   1.000
_cell.angle_alpha   90.00
_cell.angle_beta   90.00
_cell.angle_gamma   90.00
#
_symmetry.space_group_name_H-M   'P 1'
#
loop_
_entity.id
_entity.type
_entity.pdbx_description
1 polymer ?
#
loop_
_entity_poly.entity_id
_entity_poly.type
_entity_poly.pdbx_seq_one_letter_code
_entity_poly.pdbx_strand_id
1 'polypeptide(L)'
;RVPLNYGNMAEEAFASRETKWLRKLAKPTKFAVNLCVIGLQLGMCSAFYIFVEDHVRQIINYLLDKELSRDMTFFAILPFFILIATQMLFMKHVPMSHLPAVTSIEGVTLAAGSMIYAYSAQGVVLPLENKMRKPQDMLGFFGVISISVAFICTVYVVVGFLGYLTYGDDLKGSITLNLDNSP
;
A
#
# COMPACT_ATOMS: atom_id res chain seq x y z
N ARG A 1 -25.06 18.26 -5.12
CA ARG A 1 -24.90 16.84 -4.71
C ARG A 1 -24.41 16.84 -3.28
N VAL A 2 -25.05 16.10 -2.37
CA VAL A 2 -24.49 15.87 -1.03
C VAL A 2 -23.22 15.04 -1.20
N PRO A 3 -22.10 15.35 -0.53
CA PRO A 3 -20.90 14.52 -0.57
C PRO A 3 -21.22 13.14 0.00
N LEU A 4 -21.21 12.11 -0.84
CA LEU A 4 -21.48 10.74 -0.44
C LEU A 4 -20.16 10.10 0.02
N ASN A 5 -20.13 9.64 1.27
CA ASN A 5 -19.13 8.67 1.74
C ASN A 5 -19.51 7.27 1.25
N TYR A 6 -18.59 6.29 1.28
CA TYR A 6 -18.84 4.92 0.80
C TYR A 6 -20.14 4.29 1.32
N GLY A 7 -20.43 4.40 2.62
CA GLY A 7 -21.69 3.89 3.17
C GLY A 7 -22.94 4.61 2.66
N ASN A 8 -22.87 5.93 2.45
CA ASN A 8 -23.99 6.70 1.89
C ASN A 8 -24.17 6.40 0.40
N MET A 9 -23.09 6.17 -0.34
CA MET A 9 -23.13 5.73 -1.74
C MET A 9 -23.78 4.37 -1.88
N ALA A 10 -23.43 3.43 -0.99
CA ALA A 10 -24.05 2.12 -0.98
C ALA A 10 -25.53 2.19 -0.57
N GLU A 11 -25.90 3.04 0.40
CA GLU A 11 -27.31 3.28 0.75
C GLU A 11 -28.12 3.77 -0.47
N GLU A 12 -27.62 4.82 -1.13
CA GLU A 12 -28.30 5.47 -2.25
C GLU A 12 -28.46 4.52 -3.44
N ALA A 13 -27.43 3.71 -3.74
CA ALA A 13 -27.47 2.73 -4.83
C ALA A 13 -28.56 1.66 -4.67
N PHE A 14 -28.88 1.28 -3.42
CA PHE A 14 -29.96 0.35 -3.12
C PHE A 14 -31.31 1.08 -2.98
N ALA A 15 -31.30 2.34 -2.55
CA ALA A 15 -32.50 3.16 -2.43
C ALA A 15 -33.10 3.53 -3.80
N SER A 16 -32.25 3.72 -4.82
CA SER A 16 -32.64 4.10 -6.18
C SER A 16 -33.16 2.95 -7.06
N ARG A 17 -33.21 1.70 -6.55
CA ARG A 17 -33.68 0.52 -7.30
C ARG A 17 -35.21 0.39 -7.26
N GLU A 18 -35.81 -0.04 -8.37
CA GLU A 18 -37.26 -0.27 -8.48
C GLU A 18 -37.75 -1.48 -7.65
N THR A 19 -36.89 -2.48 -7.40
CA THR A 19 -37.23 -3.70 -6.66
C THR A 19 -37.44 -3.42 -5.16
N LYS A 20 -38.65 -3.70 -4.65
CA LYS A 20 -39.04 -3.44 -3.24
C LYS A 20 -38.16 -4.11 -2.19
N TRP A 21 -37.65 -5.32 -2.46
CA TRP A 21 -36.78 -6.06 -1.52
C TRP A 21 -35.40 -5.41 -1.40
N LEU A 22 -34.79 -5.01 -2.52
CA LEU A 22 -33.47 -4.35 -2.54
C LEU A 22 -33.52 -3.00 -1.82
N ARG A 23 -34.61 -2.24 -1.95
CA ARG A 23 -34.78 -0.96 -1.26
C ARG A 23 -34.85 -1.10 0.26
N LYS A 24 -35.41 -2.20 0.78
CA LYS A 24 -35.40 -2.49 2.23
C LYS A 24 -33.98 -2.74 2.75
N LEU A 25 -33.04 -3.13 1.88
CA LEU A 25 -31.66 -3.42 2.22
C LEU A 25 -30.75 -2.16 2.24
N ALA A 26 -31.24 -0.97 1.85
CA ALA A 26 -30.41 0.23 1.76
C ALA A 26 -29.70 0.60 3.09
N LYS A 27 -30.45 0.66 4.20
CA LYS A 27 -29.91 0.96 5.54
C LYS A 27 -28.92 -0.10 6.07
N PRO A 28 -29.22 -1.41 6.04
CA PRO A 28 -28.25 -2.42 6.47
C PRO A 28 -27.00 -2.45 5.60
N THR A 29 -27.10 -2.20 4.28
CA THR A 29 -25.93 -2.11 3.40
C THR A 29 -24.99 -0.98 3.82
N LYS A 30 -25.50 0.20 4.18
CA LYS A 30 -24.68 1.29 4.71
C LYS A 30 -23.91 0.90 5.96
N PHE A 31 -24.59 0.26 6.91
CA PHE A 31 -23.96 -0.20 8.15
C PHE A 31 -22.87 -1.23 7.84
N ALA A 32 -23.15 -2.21 6.98
CA ALA A 32 -22.19 -3.21 6.56
C ALA A 32 -20.95 -2.59 5.90
N VAL A 33 -21.13 -1.67 4.94
CA VAL A 33 -20.02 -1.00 4.25
C VAL A 33 -19.17 -0.19 5.23
N ASN A 34 -19.78 0.60 6.11
CA ASN A 34 -19.03 1.36 7.11
C ASN A 34 -18.26 0.45 8.07
N LEU A 35 -18.84 -0.66 8.49
CA LEU A 35 -18.17 -1.65 9.34
C LEU A 35 -16.96 -2.28 8.63
N CYS A 36 -17.11 -2.64 7.35
CA CYS A 36 -16.02 -3.16 6.54
C CYS A 36 -14.91 -2.11 6.35
N VAL A 37 -15.25 -0.85 6.08
CA VAL A 37 -14.26 0.23 5.92
C VAL A 37 -13.50 0.48 7.23
N ILE A 38 -14.19 0.46 8.39
CA ILE A 38 -13.54 0.58 9.70
C ILE A 38 -12.62 -0.61 9.96
N GLY A 39 -13.07 -1.84 9.70
CA GLY A 39 -12.27 -3.04 9.87
C GLY A 39 -11.02 -3.03 8.98
N LEU A 40 -11.17 -2.64 7.71
CA LEU A 40 -10.05 -2.49 6.77
C LEU A 40 -9.04 -1.44 7.27
N GLN A 41 -9.51 -0.29 7.76
CA GLN A 41 -8.64 0.78 8.26
C GLN A 41 -7.90 0.37 9.53
N LEU A 42 -8.56 -0.35 10.44
CA LEU A 42 -7.90 -0.88 11.64
C LEU A 42 -6.80 -1.88 11.29
N GLY A 43 -7.06 -2.81 10.36
CA GLY A 43 -6.06 -3.76 9.88
C GLY A 43 -4.88 -3.08 9.17
N MET A 44 -5.16 -2.02 8.42
CA MET A 44 -4.14 -1.19 7.78
C MET A 44 -3.23 -0.50 8.79
N CYS A 45 -3.84 0.18 9.77
CA CYS A 45 -3.11 0.91 10.79
C CYS A 45 -2.25 -0.02 11.65
N SER A 46 -2.72 -1.20 12.00
CA SER A 46 -1.95 -2.17 12.79
C SER A 46 -0.76 -2.73 12.00
N ALA A 47 -0.97 -3.14 10.75
CA ALA A 47 0.13 -3.63 9.91
C ALA A 47 1.17 -2.53 9.62
N PHE A 48 0.73 -1.30 9.35
CA PHE A 48 1.64 -0.17 9.18
C PHE A 48 2.46 0.10 10.44
N TYR A 49 1.84 0.03 11.62
CA TYR A 49 2.53 0.18 12.89
C TYR A 49 3.64 -0.88 13.08
N ILE A 50 3.36 -2.15 12.77
CA ILE A 50 4.36 -3.24 12.85
C ILE A 50 5.53 -2.95 11.90
N PHE A 51 5.26 -2.56 10.66
CA PHE A 51 6.34 -2.21 9.74
C PHE A 51 7.15 -1.00 10.22
N VAL A 52 6.50 0.02 10.77
CA VAL A 52 7.22 1.16 11.35
C VAL A 52 8.08 0.71 12.53
N GLU A 53 7.56 -0.16 13.39
CA GLU A 53 8.31 -0.72 14.52
C GLU A 53 9.56 -1.48 14.05
N ASP A 54 9.43 -2.35 13.05
CA ASP A 54 10.56 -3.12 12.51
C ASP A 54 11.61 -2.21 11.87
N HIS A 55 11.20 -1.19 11.11
CA HIS A 55 12.13 -0.19 10.54
C HIS A 55 12.80 0.64 11.64
N VAL A 56 12.06 1.01 12.68
CA VAL A 56 12.62 1.73 13.83
C VAL A 56 13.63 0.86 14.56
N ARG A 57 13.39 -0.45 14.75
CA ARG A 57 14.36 -1.39 15.33
C ARG A 57 15.63 -1.48 14.49
N GLN A 58 15.52 -1.56 13.17
CA GLN A 58 16.68 -1.57 12.26
C GLN A 58 17.47 -0.26 12.33
N ILE A 59 16.76 0.87 12.34
CA ILE A 59 17.35 2.19 12.50
C ILE A 59 18.03 2.30 13.87
N ILE A 60 17.42 1.80 14.94
CA ILE A 60 18.00 1.76 16.28
C ILE A 60 19.26 0.89 16.29
N ASN A 61 19.24 -0.31 15.73
CA ASN A 61 20.43 -1.18 15.69
C ASN A 61 21.57 -0.57 14.86
N TYR A 62 21.24 0.17 13.80
CA TYR A 62 22.21 0.91 12.98
C TYR A 62 22.70 2.20 13.65
N LEU A 63 21.80 2.89 14.35
CA LEU A 63 22.06 4.19 14.96
C LEU A 63 22.50 4.09 16.41
N LEU A 64 22.40 3.00 17.17
CA LEU A 64 22.83 2.98 18.58
C LEU A 64 24.36 2.87 18.76
N ASP A 65 25.11 3.48 17.84
CA ASP A 65 26.33 4.22 18.19
C ASP A 65 26.16 5.77 18.10
N LYS A 66 24.91 6.29 18.10
CA LYS A 66 24.44 7.64 18.46
C LYS A 66 22.92 7.92 18.31
N GLU A 67 22.37 8.59 19.33
CA GLU A 67 20.96 8.97 19.47
C GLU A 67 20.47 10.04 18.49
N LEU A 68 19.21 9.90 18.05
CA LEU A 68 18.51 10.99 17.37
C LEU A 68 17.01 11.06 17.70
N SER A 69 16.50 12.29 17.80
CA SER A 69 15.16 12.67 18.29
C SER A 69 13.99 12.18 17.42
N ARG A 70 12.87 11.89 18.10
CA ARG A 70 11.61 11.26 17.61
C ARG A 70 10.92 12.01 16.46
N ASP A 71 11.23 13.29 16.28
CA ASP A 71 10.65 14.14 15.22
C ASP A 71 11.39 14.02 13.88
N MET A 72 12.64 13.53 13.88
CA MET A 72 13.41 13.28 12.66
C MET A 72 13.12 11.91 12.03
N THR A 73 12.53 10.97 12.79
CA THR A 73 12.17 9.63 12.32
C THR A 73 11.10 9.68 11.23
N PHE A 74 10.09 10.55 11.35
CA PHE A 74 9.02 10.69 10.34
C PHE A 74 9.54 11.28 9.02
N PHE A 75 10.46 12.26 9.10
CA PHE A 75 11.12 12.84 7.93
C PHE A 75 12.23 11.94 7.35
N ALA A 76 12.71 10.96 8.10
CA ALA A 76 13.73 10.00 7.66
C ALA A 76 13.16 8.78 6.93
N ILE A 77 11.88 8.41 7.14
CA ILE A 77 11.28 7.22 6.48
C ILE A 77 11.29 7.36 4.95
N LEU A 78 10.94 8.54 4.43
CA LEU A 78 10.88 8.78 2.98
C LEU A 78 12.28 8.74 2.31
N PRO A 79 13.31 9.42 2.83
CA PRO A 79 14.67 9.27 2.31
C PRO A 79 15.25 7.88 2.59
N PHE A 80 14.82 7.14 3.63
CA PHE A 80 15.27 5.76 3.88
C PHE A 80 14.83 4.80 2.76
N PHE A 81 13.59 4.88 2.30
CA PHE A 81 13.13 4.10 1.14
C PHE A 81 13.85 4.48 -0.16
N ILE A 82 14.13 5.77 -0.37
CA ILE A 82 14.91 6.25 -1.52
C ILE A 82 16.35 5.74 -1.43
N LEU A 83 16.97 5.78 -0.24
CA LEU A 83 18.31 5.28 -0.01
C LEU A 83 18.40 3.78 -0.30
N ILE A 84 17.47 2.96 0.22
CA ILE A 84 17.42 1.52 -0.10
C ILE A 84 17.28 1.31 -1.60
N ALA A 85 16.37 2.01 -2.27
CA ALA A 85 16.18 1.88 -3.71
C ALA A 85 17.47 2.25 -4.49
N THR A 86 18.19 3.29 -4.07
CA THR A 86 19.48 3.65 -4.67
C THR A 86 20.56 2.61 -4.36
N GLN A 87 20.64 2.07 -3.14
CA GLN A 87 21.59 1.01 -2.80
C GLN A 87 21.34 -0.25 -3.65
N MET A 88 20.08 -0.64 -3.84
CA MET A 88 19.72 -1.78 -4.70
C MET A 88 20.19 -1.59 -6.14
N LEU A 89 20.13 -0.36 -6.68
CA LEU A 89 20.64 -0.04 -8.02
C LEU A 89 22.15 -0.21 -8.16
N PHE A 90 22.93 -0.05 -7.07
CA PHE A 90 24.39 -0.13 -7.09
C PHE A 90 24.95 -1.50 -6.67
N MET A 91 24.12 -2.42 -6.17
CA MET A 91 24.54 -3.77 -5.78
C MET A 91 24.84 -4.65 -7.01
N LYS A 92 25.66 -5.69 -6.83
CA LYS A 92 25.90 -6.69 -7.88
C LYS A 92 24.65 -7.54 -8.06
N HIS A 93 24.09 -7.53 -9.28
CA HIS A 93 22.88 -8.25 -9.62
C HIS A 93 23.21 -9.69 -10.04
N VAL A 94 22.36 -10.64 -9.65
CA VAL A 94 22.45 -12.03 -10.13
C VAL A 94 22.01 -12.06 -11.60
N PRO A 95 22.73 -12.78 -12.50
CA PRO A 95 22.33 -12.87 -13.90
C PRO A 95 20.94 -13.50 -14.06
N MET A 96 20.09 -12.84 -14.84
CA MET A 96 18.67 -13.20 -15.07
C MET A 96 18.45 -14.65 -15.52
N SER A 97 19.47 -15.29 -16.11
CA SER A 97 19.43 -16.67 -16.58
C SER A 97 19.37 -17.73 -15.47
N HIS A 98 19.70 -17.36 -14.23
CA HIS A 98 19.71 -18.28 -13.08
C HIS A 98 18.49 -18.14 -12.16
N LEU A 99 17.59 -17.19 -12.44
CA LEU A 99 16.44 -16.89 -11.58
C LEU A 99 15.16 -17.54 -12.13
N PRO A 100 14.40 -18.29 -11.32
CA PRO A 100 13.13 -18.88 -11.77
C PRO A 100 12.10 -17.78 -12.08
N ALA A 101 11.58 -17.77 -13.31
CA ALA A 101 10.61 -16.75 -13.74
C ALA A 101 9.24 -16.85 -13.03
N VAL A 102 8.90 -18.01 -12.46
CA VAL A 102 7.60 -18.27 -11.82
C VAL A 102 7.82 -19.11 -10.55
N THR A 103 7.18 -18.68 -9.47
CA THR A 103 7.16 -19.40 -8.18
C THR A 103 5.98 -20.39 -8.09
N SER A 104 5.80 -21.03 -6.94
CA SER A 104 4.67 -21.92 -6.65
C SER A 104 3.33 -21.17 -6.57
N ILE A 105 2.21 -21.92 -6.61
CA ILE A 105 0.86 -21.34 -6.45
C ILE A 105 0.73 -20.57 -5.13
N GLU A 106 1.37 -21.06 -4.07
CA GLU A 106 1.44 -20.39 -2.78
C GLU A 106 2.18 -19.06 -2.88
N GLY A 107 3.36 -19.04 -3.52
CA GLY A 107 4.13 -17.81 -3.73
C GLY A 107 3.38 -16.76 -4.55
N VAL A 108 2.65 -17.18 -5.60
CA VAL A 108 1.79 -16.29 -6.38
C VAL A 108 0.65 -15.72 -5.54
N THR A 109 0.05 -16.53 -4.68
CA THR A 109 -1.05 -16.11 -3.80
C THR A 109 -0.57 -15.11 -2.75
N LEU A 110 0.59 -15.37 -2.14
CA LEU A 110 1.24 -14.45 -1.19
C LEU A 110 1.60 -13.12 -1.86
N ALA A 111 2.19 -13.17 -3.06
CA ALA A 111 2.51 -11.97 -3.82
C ALA A 111 1.26 -11.15 -4.18
N ALA A 112 0.18 -11.82 -4.60
CA ALA A 112 -1.11 -11.15 -4.85
C ALA A 112 -1.66 -10.47 -3.59
N GLY A 113 -1.60 -11.13 -2.44
CA GLY A 113 -1.99 -10.55 -1.15
C GLY A 113 -1.20 -9.29 -0.80
N SER A 114 0.13 -9.35 -0.92
CA SER A 114 1.02 -8.21 -0.67
C SER A 114 0.77 -7.06 -1.64
N MET A 115 0.53 -7.33 -2.93
CA MET A 115 0.19 -6.31 -3.92
C MET A 115 -1.16 -5.65 -3.62
N ILE A 116 -2.18 -6.43 -3.29
CA ILE A 116 -3.51 -5.89 -2.91
C ILE A 116 -3.38 -5.02 -1.65
N TYR A 117 -2.61 -5.48 -0.66
CA TYR A 117 -2.33 -4.69 0.53
C TYR A 117 -1.63 -3.37 0.20
N ALA A 118 -0.68 -3.36 -0.72
CA ALA A 118 0.02 -2.14 -1.14
C ALA A 118 -0.89 -1.09 -1.83
N TYR A 119 -1.99 -1.51 -2.47
CA TYR A 119 -2.96 -0.61 -3.15
C TYR A 119 -4.24 -0.30 -2.35
N SER A 120 -4.33 -0.76 -1.11
CA SER A 120 -5.50 -0.67 -0.23
C SER A 120 -5.94 0.76 0.17
N ALA A 121 -5.18 1.80 -0.20
CA ALA A 121 -5.51 3.21 0.04
C ALA A 121 -6.77 3.71 -0.69
N GLN A 122 -7.43 2.88 -1.49
CA GLN A 122 -8.63 3.27 -2.23
C GLN A 122 -9.81 3.69 -1.33
N GLY A 123 -9.85 3.27 -0.07
CA GLY A 123 -10.92 3.64 0.89
C GLY A 123 -10.99 5.13 1.24
N VAL A 124 -9.98 5.94 0.88
CA VAL A 124 -9.99 7.40 1.10
C VAL A 124 -10.33 8.21 -0.14
N VAL A 125 -10.58 7.56 -1.28
CA VAL A 125 -10.82 8.22 -2.57
C VAL A 125 -12.09 9.09 -2.53
N LEU A 126 -13.26 8.54 -2.16
CA LEU A 126 -14.48 9.35 -2.15
C LEU A 126 -14.46 10.53 -1.16
N PRO A 127 -13.99 10.37 0.09
CA PRO A 127 -13.79 11.51 0.99
C PRO A 127 -12.82 12.56 0.45
N LEU A 128 -11.77 12.13 -0.26
CA LEU A 128 -10.82 13.02 -0.90
C LEU A 128 -11.47 13.79 -2.07
N GLU A 129 -12.24 13.11 -2.92
CA GLU A 129 -13.03 13.72 -4.00
C GLU A 129 -13.91 14.85 -3.46
N ASN A 130 -14.62 14.56 -2.37
CA ASN A 130 -15.55 15.50 -1.73
C ASN A 130 -14.86 16.76 -1.18
N LYS A 131 -13.54 16.72 -0.95
CA LYS A 131 -12.72 17.85 -0.47
C LYS A 131 -11.97 18.58 -1.59
N MET A 132 -11.97 18.07 -2.83
CA MET A 132 -11.29 18.71 -3.94
C MET A 132 -12.07 19.91 -4.47
N ARG A 133 -11.34 20.98 -4.87
CA ARG A 133 -11.94 22.16 -5.50
C ARG A 133 -12.62 21.83 -6.84
N LYS A 134 -12.07 20.87 -7.58
CA LYS A 134 -12.61 20.35 -8.85
C LYS A 134 -12.64 18.81 -8.78
N PRO A 135 -13.74 18.19 -8.33
CA PRO A 135 -13.83 16.74 -8.18
C PRO A 135 -13.79 15.98 -9.52
N GLN A 136 -14.25 16.60 -10.62
CA GLN A 136 -14.20 15.99 -11.95
C GLN A 136 -12.77 15.69 -12.45
N ASP A 137 -11.76 16.38 -11.91
CA ASP A 137 -10.34 16.18 -12.28
C ASP A 137 -9.70 15.07 -11.43
N MET A 138 -10.46 14.42 -10.54
CA MET A 138 -9.95 13.33 -9.71
C MET A 138 -9.75 12.03 -10.51
N LEU A 139 -10.66 11.76 -11.45
CA LEU A 139 -10.71 10.56 -12.30
C LEU A 139 -10.34 10.92 -13.76
N GLY A 140 -9.89 9.93 -14.53
CA GLY A 140 -9.50 10.09 -15.95
C GLY A 140 -8.00 9.91 -16.20
N PHE A 141 -7.56 9.93 -17.45
CA PHE A 141 -6.17 9.61 -17.82
C PHE A 141 -5.13 10.54 -17.16
N PHE A 142 -5.43 11.84 -17.10
CA PHE A 142 -4.64 12.83 -16.36
C PHE A 142 -5.25 13.17 -14.98
N GLY A 143 -6.13 12.30 -14.47
CA GLY A 143 -6.73 12.47 -13.17
C GLY A 143 -5.72 12.28 -12.04
N VAL A 144 -5.93 12.96 -10.93
CA VAL A 144 -5.03 12.90 -9.76
C VAL A 144 -4.78 11.47 -9.32
N ILE A 145 -5.84 10.64 -9.24
CA ILE A 145 -5.71 9.24 -8.84
C ILE A 145 -4.93 8.43 -9.87
N SER A 146 -5.26 8.57 -11.16
CA SER A 146 -4.62 7.77 -12.22
C SER A 146 -3.12 8.05 -12.33
N ILE A 147 -2.72 9.32 -12.25
CA ILE A 147 -1.29 9.69 -12.22
C ILE A 147 -0.62 9.14 -10.96
N SER A 148 -1.27 9.26 -9.80
CA SER A 148 -0.71 8.80 -8.52
C SER A 148 -0.51 7.28 -8.52
N VAL A 149 -1.51 6.51 -8.97
CA VAL A 149 -1.44 5.05 -9.05
C VAL A 149 -0.42 4.60 -10.09
N ALA A 150 -0.35 5.26 -11.26
CA ALA A 150 0.66 4.94 -12.28
C ALA A 150 2.09 5.20 -11.77
N PHE A 151 2.30 6.31 -11.07
CA PHE A 151 3.58 6.64 -10.45
C PHE A 151 3.99 5.59 -9.39
N ILE A 152 3.10 5.30 -8.44
CA ILE A 152 3.36 4.32 -7.37
C ILE A 152 3.59 2.93 -7.97
N CYS A 153 2.81 2.53 -8.97
CA CYS A 153 2.98 1.26 -9.67
C CYS A 153 4.37 1.14 -10.31
N THR A 154 4.83 2.20 -10.98
CA THR A 154 6.16 2.24 -11.58
C THR A 154 7.25 2.04 -10.53
N VAL A 155 7.15 2.74 -9.39
CA VAL A 155 8.11 2.61 -8.29
C VAL A 155 8.10 1.19 -7.71
N TYR A 156 6.93 0.61 -7.47
CA TYR A 156 6.81 -0.75 -6.92
C TYR A 156 7.35 -1.82 -7.87
N VAL A 157 7.08 -1.71 -9.18
CA VAL A 157 7.61 -2.65 -10.18
C VAL A 157 9.14 -2.56 -10.23
N VAL A 158 9.70 -1.35 -10.27
CA VAL A 158 11.16 -1.16 -10.31
C VAL A 158 11.82 -1.70 -9.05
N VAL A 159 11.34 -1.33 -7.86
CA VAL A 159 11.92 -1.77 -6.59
C VAL A 159 11.73 -3.28 -6.39
N GLY A 160 10.57 -3.83 -6.72
CA GLY A 160 10.31 -5.27 -6.63
C GLY A 160 11.20 -6.08 -7.58
N PHE A 161 11.37 -5.61 -8.81
CA PHE A 161 12.24 -6.27 -9.79
C PHE A 161 13.71 -6.22 -9.37
N LEU A 162 14.22 -5.05 -8.95
CA LEU A 162 15.60 -4.90 -8.47
C LEU A 162 15.86 -5.70 -7.20
N GLY A 163 14.88 -5.73 -6.28
CA GLY A 163 14.93 -6.56 -5.07
C GLY A 163 15.11 -8.04 -5.41
N TYR A 164 14.32 -8.53 -6.36
CA TYR A 164 14.43 -9.93 -6.82
C TYR A 164 15.75 -10.21 -7.52
N LEU A 165 16.27 -9.29 -8.35
CA LEU A 165 17.58 -9.47 -8.99
C LEU A 165 18.75 -9.47 -7.99
N THR A 166 18.59 -8.81 -6.84
CA THR A 166 19.65 -8.68 -5.84
C THR A 166 19.67 -9.87 -4.88
N TYR A 167 18.51 -10.34 -4.42
CA TYR A 167 18.40 -11.38 -3.39
C TYR A 167 17.95 -12.76 -3.91
N GLY A 168 17.40 -12.85 -5.12
CA GLY A 168 16.90 -14.10 -5.69
C GLY A 168 15.88 -14.80 -4.80
N ASP A 169 16.04 -16.11 -4.60
CA ASP A 169 15.14 -16.94 -3.81
C ASP A 169 15.28 -16.73 -2.29
N ASP A 170 16.34 -16.04 -1.82
CA ASP A 170 16.54 -15.70 -0.41
C ASP A 170 15.76 -14.43 0.03
N LEU A 171 15.00 -13.81 -0.89
CA LEU A 171 14.22 -12.61 -0.62
C LEU A 171 13.12 -12.88 0.43
N LYS A 172 13.29 -12.31 1.64
CA LYS A 172 12.27 -12.32 2.68
C LYS A 172 11.07 -11.42 2.36
N GLY A 173 9.97 -11.59 3.12
CA GLY A 173 8.69 -10.88 2.93
C GLY A 173 8.73 -9.34 3.01
N SER A 174 9.84 -8.76 3.47
CA SER A 174 10.17 -7.34 3.29
C SER A 174 11.62 -7.21 2.83
N ILE A 175 11.88 -6.28 1.92
CA ILE A 175 13.24 -5.97 1.43
C ILE A 175 14.15 -5.55 2.60
N THR A 176 13.61 -4.84 3.58
CA THR A 176 14.40 -4.36 4.72
C THR A 176 14.85 -5.47 5.66
N LEU A 177 14.13 -6.59 5.73
CA LEU A 177 14.56 -7.78 6.48
C LEU A 177 15.77 -8.50 5.84
N ASN A 178 16.07 -8.21 4.58
CA ASN A 178 17.25 -8.74 3.89
C ASN A 178 18.50 -7.87 4.12
N LEU A 179 18.36 -6.67 4.70
CA LEU A 179 19.48 -5.78 5.02
C LEU A 179 20.12 -6.11 6.38
N ASP A 180 19.35 -6.70 7.31
CA ASP A 180 19.80 -7.06 8.67
C ASP A 180 20.73 -8.30 8.71
N ASN A 181 20.94 -8.95 7.56
CA ASN A 181 21.76 -10.16 7.43
C ASN A 181 23.01 -9.91 6.57
N SER A 182 23.83 -8.96 6.96
CA SER A 182 25.28 -9.13 6.74
C SER A 182 25.79 -10.08 7.85
N PRO A 183 26.73 -11.00 7.57
CA PRO A 183 27.28 -11.88 8.62
C PRO A 183 27.85 -11.10 9.81
#